data_AF-A0A098GI38-F1
#
_entry.id   AF-A0A098GI38-F1
#
_cell.length_a   1.000
_cell.length_b   1.000
_cell.length_c   1.000
_cell.angle_alpha   90.00
_cell.angle_beta   90.00
_cell.angle_gamma   90.00
#
_symmetry.space_group_name_H-M   'P 1'
#
loop_
_entity.id
_entity.type
_entity.pdbx_description
1 polymer ?
#
loop_
_entity_poly.entity_id
_entity_poly.type
_entity_poly.pdbx_seq_one_letter_code
_entity_poly.pdbx_strand_id
1 'polypeptide(L)'
;MNLGPFWCERDKSWVRFVYENEIVKAEIAQISSKDPRITTDWQPITRGNWHVSYAYKQQEAVPGFYVLRDGVLYFTDWNPNRVTGINASVLKKSGWFPYNILKDNPFIGHQKEEVSTLLPNTALPLTPEMLLEKLTEERALEEKRIREAQEAERIRVEQEKAQWEACKKGNIRYRGLEAAGRDTLFEIGTLEILYNELSLALYDFHISNYDNCEDYLYALKTIIEEDGDPHHQAIVNMASRTDIDRDLGFTGDEELRKALMAHKKTFFFNLLREEVNYLSNEFHIECNLLSHEEIAEHEEEQRALRNMTFDEMYEQEGSDQELQAALELSRIETERQEQERVHFEQQYQHVLAASLVSNHYPHYDPIEVVEEDQLSLIRNAVTKAQESYKEWYDDKDGVKEIRGRDGFFSRWFFRHGPSGQKRASEFKDDIVRNIHDEENAIERINELLQDSKTAYNRHSFASFLLDELRKIDGSCWSTIAPPKEGIYDKNQVIKRLSVSSGDLGILGRIF
;
A
#
# COMPACT_ATOMS: atom_id res chain seq x y z
N MET A 1 47.46 -36.17 2.03
CA MET A 1 46.64 -37.09 1.20
C MET A 1 45.66 -37.79 2.11
N ASN A 2 44.38 -37.88 1.74
CA ASN A 2 43.37 -38.57 2.54
C ASN A 2 42.99 -39.88 1.86
N LEU A 3 42.95 -40.96 2.63
CA LEU A 3 42.49 -42.28 2.21
C LEU A 3 41.21 -42.60 2.99
N GLY A 4 40.12 -42.87 2.28
CA GLY A 4 38.78 -43.04 2.86
C GLY A 4 37.85 -41.86 2.54
N PRO A 5 36.72 -41.70 3.25
CA PRO A 5 36.35 -42.43 4.46
C PRO A 5 35.82 -43.85 4.22
N PHE A 6 35.94 -44.70 5.23
CA PHE A 6 35.49 -46.09 5.24
C PHE A 6 34.61 -46.37 6.45
N TRP A 7 33.57 -47.19 6.29
CA TRP A 7 32.68 -47.56 7.39
C TRP A 7 33.21 -48.75 8.16
N CYS A 8 33.41 -48.63 9.47
CA CYS A 8 33.73 -49.73 10.38
C CYS A 8 32.46 -50.15 11.14
N GLU A 9 31.86 -51.28 10.76
CA GLU A 9 30.61 -51.78 11.37
C GLU A 9 30.77 -52.08 12.86
N ARG A 10 31.89 -52.73 13.23
CA ARG A 10 32.21 -53.10 14.61
C ARG A 10 32.23 -51.89 15.53
N ASP A 11 32.87 -50.82 15.08
CA ASP A 11 33.07 -49.61 15.89
C ASP A 11 31.98 -48.56 15.65
N LYS A 12 31.00 -48.86 14.78
CA LYS A 12 29.92 -47.96 14.34
C LYS A 12 30.44 -46.55 14.01
N SER A 13 31.49 -46.49 13.21
CA SER A 13 32.18 -45.23 12.89
C SER A 13 32.72 -45.20 11.48
N TRP A 14 32.78 -44.00 10.90
CA TRP A 14 33.61 -43.75 9.74
C TRP A 14 35.06 -43.59 10.19
N VAL A 15 35.99 -44.13 9.40
CA VAL A 15 37.43 -43.96 9.57
C VAL A 15 38.04 -43.44 8.28
N ARG A 16 38.94 -42.47 8.39
CA ARG A 16 39.81 -42.06 7.28
C ARG A 16 41.25 -41.95 7.75
N PHE A 17 42.18 -42.02 6.82
CA PHE A 17 43.60 -41.90 7.10
C PHE A 17 44.16 -40.67 6.42
N VAL A 18 44.79 -39.81 7.20
CA VAL A 18 45.36 -38.54 6.76
C VAL A 18 46.88 -38.69 6.77
N TYR A 19 47.51 -38.49 5.62
CA TYR A 19 48.96 -38.48 5.46
C TYR A 19 49.46 -37.04 5.35
N GLU A 20 50.17 -36.60 6.39
CA GLU A 20 50.73 -35.25 6.54
C GLU A 20 52.10 -35.34 7.22
N ASN A 21 53.07 -34.55 6.74
CA ASN A 21 54.43 -34.48 7.32
C ASN A 21 55.08 -35.87 7.52
N GLU A 22 54.93 -36.75 6.53
CA GLU A 22 55.45 -38.12 6.54
C GLU A 22 54.89 -39.05 7.63
N ILE A 23 53.85 -38.63 8.35
CA ILE A 23 53.18 -39.42 9.38
C ILE A 23 51.74 -39.69 8.93
N VAL A 24 51.29 -40.95 9.05
CA VAL A 24 49.87 -41.27 8.89
C VAL A 24 49.18 -41.14 10.23
N LYS A 25 48.03 -40.46 10.25
CA LYS A 25 47.08 -40.45 11.37
C LYS A 25 45.75 -41.01 10.91
N ALA A 26 45.02 -41.66 11.81
CA ALA A 26 43.63 -42.00 11.56
C ALA A 26 42.74 -40.89 12.12
N GLU A 27 41.60 -40.67 11.51
CA GLU A 27 40.54 -39.85 12.06
C GLU A 27 39.27 -40.69 12.07
N ILE A 28 38.52 -40.64 13.17
CA ILE A 28 37.26 -41.36 13.30
C ILE A 28 36.09 -40.40 13.53
N ALA A 29 34.94 -40.73 12.97
CA ALA A 29 33.67 -40.04 13.21
C ALA A 29 32.64 -41.09 13.64
N GLN A 30 32.21 -41.04 14.90
CA GLN A 30 31.31 -42.03 15.50
C GLN A 30 29.85 -41.63 15.27
N ILE A 31 28.92 -42.58 15.28
CA ILE A 31 27.48 -42.27 15.29
C ILE A 31 27.17 -41.31 16.44
N SER A 32 26.42 -40.25 16.16
CA SER A 32 25.93 -39.32 17.18
C SER A 32 24.94 -40.01 18.10
N SER A 33 25.08 -39.80 19.41
CA SER A 33 24.14 -40.31 20.42
C SER A 33 22.75 -39.65 20.33
N LYS A 34 22.65 -38.50 19.65
CA LYS A 34 21.39 -37.73 19.51
C LYS A 34 20.60 -38.14 18.26
N ASP A 35 21.29 -38.46 17.17
CA ASP A 35 20.66 -38.87 15.92
C ASP A 35 21.52 -39.94 15.24
N PRO A 36 21.04 -41.19 15.11
CA PRO A 36 21.82 -42.28 14.54
C PRO A 36 22.15 -42.11 13.04
N ARG A 37 21.55 -41.12 12.37
CA ARG A 37 21.75 -40.84 10.93
C ARG A 37 22.95 -39.94 10.65
N ILE A 38 23.56 -39.36 11.69
CA ILE A 38 24.71 -38.45 11.57
C ILE A 38 25.87 -38.93 12.42
N THR A 39 27.08 -38.48 12.08
CA THR A 39 28.26 -38.72 12.92
C THR A 39 28.74 -37.47 13.66
N THR A 40 29.59 -37.69 14.66
CA THR A 40 30.38 -36.65 15.31
C THR A 40 31.43 -36.08 14.37
N ASP A 41 32.07 -34.97 14.76
CA ASP A 41 33.26 -34.47 14.08
C ASP A 41 34.40 -35.50 14.10
N TRP A 42 35.29 -35.39 13.11
CA TRP A 42 36.50 -36.19 13.01
C TRP A 42 37.40 -36.01 14.23
N GLN A 43 37.71 -37.11 14.92
CA GLN A 43 38.62 -37.15 16.06
C GLN A 43 39.91 -37.89 15.69
N PRO A 44 41.09 -37.28 15.89
CA PRO A 44 42.35 -37.90 15.53
C PRO A 44 42.70 -39.07 16.47
N ILE A 45 43.19 -40.16 15.88
CA ILE A 45 43.65 -41.36 16.55
C ILE A 45 45.04 -41.73 16.04
N THR A 46 45.96 -42.01 16.98
CA THR A 46 47.35 -42.34 16.69
C THR A 46 47.62 -43.83 16.53
N ARG A 47 46.69 -44.69 16.99
CA ARG A 47 46.78 -46.15 16.89
C ARG A 47 45.40 -46.79 16.83
N GLY A 48 45.25 -47.84 16.03
CA GLY A 48 43.98 -48.56 15.97
C GLY A 48 43.99 -49.64 14.91
N ASN A 49 42.96 -50.47 14.93
CA ASN A 49 42.67 -51.45 13.90
C ASN A 49 41.20 -51.31 13.51
N TRP A 50 40.91 -51.40 12.22
CA TRP A 50 39.56 -51.23 11.69
C TRP A 50 39.27 -52.29 10.65
N HIS A 51 38.15 -53.00 10.83
CA HIS A 51 37.56 -53.87 9.82
C HIS A 51 36.50 -53.05 9.10
N VAL A 52 36.83 -52.59 7.90
CA VAL A 52 35.96 -51.70 7.14
C VAL A 52 35.14 -52.48 6.13
N SER A 53 33.88 -52.09 5.98
CA SER A 53 32.90 -52.80 5.15
C SER A 53 32.52 -52.01 3.91
N TYR A 54 32.59 -50.68 3.93
CA TYR A 54 32.23 -49.82 2.81
C TYR A 54 33.27 -48.73 2.63
N ALA A 55 33.65 -48.44 1.38
CA ALA A 55 34.31 -47.20 1.04
C ALA A 55 33.27 -46.15 0.63
N TYR A 56 33.59 -44.88 0.88
CA TYR A 56 32.76 -43.77 0.46
C TYR A 56 32.38 -43.84 -1.03
N LYS A 57 31.08 -43.64 -1.34
CA LYS A 57 30.47 -43.73 -2.68
C LYS A 57 30.49 -45.11 -3.35
N GLN A 58 30.97 -46.17 -2.70
CA GLN A 58 30.86 -47.53 -3.23
C GLN A 58 29.57 -48.20 -2.76
N GLN A 59 28.73 -48.65 -3.70
CA GLN A 59 27.47 -49.31 -3.38
C GLN A 59 27.67 -50.73 -2.82
N GLU A 60 28.73 -51.40 -3.25
CA GLU A 60 29.07 -52.75 -2.82
C GLU A 60 29.96 -52.72 -1.57
N ALA A 61 29.77 -53.70 -0.69
CA ALA A 61 30.63 -53.88 0.47
C ALA A 61 32.01 -54.35 0.02
N VAL A 62 33.06 -53.64 0.43
CA VAL A 62 34.44 -54.00 0.16
C VAL A 62 35.13 -54.25 1.50
N PRO A 63 35.22 -55.52 1.94
CA PRO A 63 35.81 -55.85 3.23
C PRO A 63 37.32 -55.61 3.20
N GLY A 64 37.81 -54.74 4.08
CA GLY A 64 39.22 -54.41 4.20
C GLY A 64 39.66 -54.36 5.66
N PHE A 65 40.92 -54.67 5.93
CA PHE A 65 41.51 -54.50 7.25
C PHE A 65 42.59 -53.44 7.20
N TYR A 66 42.52 -52.49 8.14
CA TYR A 66 43.49 -51.44 8.33
C TYR A 66 44.06 -51.51 9.75
N VAL A 67 45.37 -51.34 9.89
CA VAL A 67 46.06 -51.23 11.19
C VAL A 67 46.98 -50.01 11.14
N LEU A 68 46.82 -49.08 12.09
CA LEU A 68 47.71 -47.94 12.27
C LEU A 68 48.57 -48.18 13.53
N ARG A 69 49.89 -48.21 13.35
CA ARG A 69 50.85 -48.40 14.44
C ARG A 69 52.09 -47.55 14.18
N ASP A 70 52.50 -46.77 15.19
CA ASP A 70 53.71 -45.94 15.15
C ASP A 70 53.79 -45.01 13.92
N GLY A 71 52.65 -44.45 13.51
CA GLY A 71 52.53 -43.55 12.35
C GLY A 71 52.59 -44.25 10.99
N VAL A 72 52.58 -45.58 10.96
CA VAL A 72 52.59 -46.41 9.75
C VAL A 72 51.24 -47.11 9.59
N LEU A 73 50.63 -46.94 8.41
CA LEU A 73 49.37 -47.60 8.05
C LEU A 73 49.63 -48.88 7.24
N TYR A 74 49.10 -49.98 7.75
CA TYR A 74 49.09 -51.29 7.11
C TYR A 74 47.67 -51.61 6.64
N PHE A 75 47.50 -52.19 5.46
CA PHE A 75 46.19 -52.64 4.97
C PHE A 75 46.28 -53.94 4.18
N THR A 76 45.17 -54.68 4.11
CA THR A 76 45.02 -55.90 3.30
C THR A 76 44.56 -55.56 1.88
N ASP A 77 44.91 -56.38 0.89
CA ASP A 77 44.54 -56.22 -0.54
C ASP A 77 43.03 -56.47 -0.83
N TRP A 78 42.17 -56.26 0.16
CA TRP A 78 40.72 -56.48 0.09
C TRP A 78 40.33 -57.94 -0.22
N ASN A 79 41.27 -58.90 -0.06
CA ASN A 79 41.00 -60.33 -0.19
C ASN A 79 41.04 -61.02 1.18
N PRO A 80 39.87 -61.22 1.84
CA PRO A 80 39.82 -61.76 3.19
C PRO A 80 40.29 -63.23 3.30
N ASN A 81 40.45 -63.94 2.17
CA ASN A 81 40.85 -65.36 2.15
C ASN A 81 42.37 -65.56 2.02
N ARG A 82 43.15 -64.50 1.82
CA ARG A 82 44.62 -64.55 1.74
C ARG A 82 45.28 -63.94 2.97
N VAL A 83 45.01 -64.55 4.14
CA VAL A 83 45.82 -64.28 5.34
C VAL A 83 47.20 -64.96 5.25
N THR A 84 47.36 -65.92 4.33
CA THR A 84 48.65 -66.52 3.95
C THR A 84 49.35 -65.69 2.87
N GLY A 85 50.12 -64.69 3.33
CA GLY A 85 50.91 -63.82 2.45
C GLY A 85 50.23 -62.48 2.24
N ILE A 86 50.09 -61.72 3.32
CA ILE A 86 49.72 -60.31 3.28
C ILE A 86 50.80 -59.61 2.42
N ASN A 87 50.49 -59.24 1.19
CA ASN A 87 51.26 -58.24 0.48
C ASN A 87 50.81 -56.90 1.06
N ALA A 88 51.39 -56.50 2.21
CA ALA A 88 51.15 -55.17 2.75
C ALA A 88 51.69 -54.19 1.72
N SER A 89 50.80 -53.62 0.91
CA SER A 89 51.12 -52.51 0.04
C SER A 89 51.24 -51.31 0.95
N VAL A 90 52.41 -51.09 1.55
CA VAL A 90 52.67 -49.91 2.37
C VAL A 90 52.48 -48.67 1.48
N LEU A 91 51.74 -47.67 1.97
CA LEU A 91 51.75 -46.32 1.37
C LEU A 91 53.20 -45.80 1.48
N LYS A 92 53.95 -45.95 0.40
CA LYS A 92 55.42 -45.85 0.37
C LYS A 92 55.88 -44.45 0.79
N LYS A 93 56.57 -44.36 1.92
CA LYS A 93 57.63 -43.35 2.10
C LYS A 93 58.73 -43.64 1.07
N SER A 94 59.24 -42.61 0.40
CA SER A 94 60.42 -42.77 -0.47
C SER A 94 61.56 -43.39 0.36
N GLY A 95 62.13 -44.51 -0.11
CA GLY A 95 63.25 -45.20 0.54
C GLY A 95 62.91 -46.39 1.45
N TRP A 96 61.64 -46.81 1.56
CA TRP A 96 61.29 -48.02 2.31
C TRP A 96 61.34 -49.30 1.45
N PHE A 97 62.15 -50.27 1.87
CA PHE A 97 62.14 -51.65 1.39
C PHE A 97 60.88 -52.38 1.90
N PRO A 98 60.41 -53.47 1.25
CA PRO A 98 59.25 -54.22 1.73
C PRO A 98 59.49 -54.67 3.18
N TYR A 99 58.69 -54.13 4.10
CA TYR A 99 58.70 -54.52 5.51
C TYR A 99 58.52 -56.05 5.56
N ASN A 100 59.40 -56.77 6.26
CA ASN A 100 59.34 -58.22 6.29
C ASN A 100 58.22 -58.68 7.24
N ILE A 101 57.01 -58.81 6.70
CA ILE A 101 55.77 -59.14 7.42
C ILE A 101 55.87 -60.47 8.17
N LEU A 102 56.84 -61.33 7.82
CA LEU A 102 57.08 -62.60 8.50
C LEU A 102 57.65 -62.44 9.92
N LYS A 103 58.26 -61.29 10.27
CA LYS A 103 58.83 -61.06 11.63
C LYS A 103 57.90 -60.32 12.58
N ASP A 104 57.04 -59.45 12.07
CA ASP A 104 56.13 -58.60 12.86
C ASP A 104 54.87 -58.36 12.02
N ASN A 105 53.96 -59.35 12.03
CA ASN A 105 52.69 -59.24 11.33
C ASN A 105 51.78 -58.29 12.12
N PRO A 106 51.45 -57.08 11.62
CA PRO A 106 50.63 -56.12 12.35
C PRO A 106 49.19 -56.60 12.53
N PHE A 107 48.81 -57.68 11.84
CA PHE A 107 47.49 -58.33 11.95
C PHE A 107 47.50 -59.58 12.85
N ILE A 108 48.59 -59.87 13.57
CA ILE A 108 48.64 -61.02 14.50
C ILE A 108 47.54 -60.89 15.57
N GLY A 109 46.76 -61.95 15.74
CA GLY A 109 45.65 -61.99 16.71
C GLY A 109 44.32 -61.46 16.19
N HIS A 110 44.25 -60.91 14.98
CA HIS A 110 42.98 -60.50 14.38
C HIS A 110 42.23 -61.71 13.83
N GLN A 111 41.09 -62.03 14.45
CA GLN A 111 40.13 -62.99 13.90
C GLN A 111 39.16 -62.24 12.99
N LYS A 112 38.79 -62.87 11.88
CA LYS A 112 37.68 -62.39 11.04
C LYS A 112 36.41 -62.50 11.89
N GLU A 113 35.98 -61.39 12.46
CA GLU A 113 34.70 -61.34 13.17
C GLU A 113 33.59 -61.66 12.18
N GLU A 114 32.73 -62.63 12.53
CA GLU A 114 31.50 -62.90 11.78
C GLU A 114 30.57 -61.72 11.99
N VAL A 115 30.65 -60.71 11.11
CA VAL A 115 29.73 -59.58 11.14
C VAL A 115 28.36 -60.10 10.72
N SER A 116 27.48 -60.28 11.72
CA SER A 116 26.12 -60.75 11.54
C SER A 116 25.30 -59.66 10.84
N THR A 117 25.31 -59.69 9.50
CA THR A 117 24.58 -58.81 8.58
C THR A 117 25.14 -57.38 8.52
N LEU A 118 25.76 -57.04 7.39
CA LEU A 118 26.19 -55.67 7.10
C LEU A 118 24.97 -54.77 6.86
N LEU A 119 24.99 -53.56 7.44
CA LEU A 119 24.01 -52.53 7.10
C LEU A 119 24.11 -52.19 5.61
N PRO A 120 23.00 -51.97 4.89
CA PRO A 120 23.06 -51.50 3.51
C PRO A 120 23.66 -50.08 3.46
N ASN A 121 24.39 -49.75 2.39
CA ASN A 121 25.07 -48.45 2.26
C ASN A 121 24.13 -47.25 2.50
N THR A 122 22.88 -47.33 2.03
CA THR A 122 21.86 -46.29 2.20
C THR A 122 21.41 -46.07 3.65
N ALA A 123 21.70 -47.01 4.55
CA ALA A 123 21.40 -46.91 5.98
C ALA A 123 22.59 -46.43 6.82
N LEU A 124 23.76 -46.20 6.19
CA LEU A 124 24.93 -45.69 6.90
C LEU A 124 24.73 -44.22 7.28
N PRO A 125 25.28 -43.78 8.44
CA PRO A 125 25.20 -42.38 8.85
C PRO A 125 25.99 -41.49 7.88
N LEU A 126 25.57 -40.23 7.73
CA LEU A 126 26.31 -39.25 6.93
C LEU A 126 27.68 -38.97 7.56
N THR A 127 28.73 -38.93 6.74
CA THR A 127 30.05 -38.42 7.16
C THR A 127 29.95 -36.93 7.53
N PRO A 128 30.89 -36.38 8.31
CA PRO A 128 30.88 -34.95 8.66
C PRO A 128 30.84 -34.03 7.44
N GLU A 129 31.56 -34.38 6.36
CA GLU A 129 31.54 -33.61 5.10
C GLU A 129 30.18 -33.66 4.41
N MET A 130 29.55 -34.83 4.32
CA MET A 130 28.22 -34.96 3.72
C MET A 130 27.15 -34.23 4.53
N LEU A 131 27.27 -34.27 5.86
CA LEU A 131 26.38 -33.51 6.73
C LEU A 131 26.54 -32.01 6.49
N LEU A 132 27.79 -31.52 6.40
CA LEU A 132 28.07 -30.11 6.12
C LEU A 132 27.55 -29.69 4.74
N GLU A 133 27.75 -30.51 3.70
CA GLU A 133 27.23 -30.28 2.35
C GLU A 133 25.70 -30.18 2.38
N LYS A 134 25.03 -31.17 2.99
CA LYS A 134 23.57 -31.18 3.14
C LYS A 134 23.04 -29.96 3.89
N LEU A 135 23.68 -29.58 5.00
CA LEU A 135 23.29 -28.39 5.77
C LEU A 135 23.50 -27.10 4.97
N THR A 136 24.52 -27.05 4.11
CA THR A 136 24.78 -25.92 3.22
C THR A 136 23.71 -25.82 2.13
N GLU A 137 23.33 -26.95 1.54
CA GLU A 137 22.22 -27.02 0.57
C GLU A 137 20.88 -26.61 1.20
N GLU A 138 20.57 -27.12 2.39
CA GLU A 138 19.35 -26.76 3.13
C GLU A 138 19.32 -25.26 3.47
N ARG A 139 20.43 -24.68 3.92
CA ARG A 139 20.53 -23.23 4.17
C ARG A 139 20.35 -22.43 2.88
N ALA A 140 20.99 -22.83 1.78
CA ALA A 140 20.85 -22.15 0.50
C ALA A 140 19.41 -22.20 -0.02
N LEU A 141 18.71 -23.32 0.18
CA LEU A 141 17.30 -23.46 -0.15
C LEU A 141 16.42 -22.55 0.72
N GLU A 142 16.67 -22.48 2.02
CA GLU A 142 15.91 -21.61 2.92
C GLU A 142 16.14 -20.13 2.62
N GLU A 143 17.39 -19.71 2.37
CA GLU A 143 17.70 -18.36 1.91
C GLU A 143 16.98 -18.01 0.61
N LYS A 144 16.89 -18.97 -0.33
CA LYS A 144 16.14 -18.79 -1.57
C LYS A 144 14.64 -18.58 -1.28
N ARG A 145 14.04 -19.39 -0.40
CA ARG A 145 12.62 -19.25 -0.01
C ARG A 145 12.34 -17.90 0.64
N ILE A 146 13.23 -17.43 1.52
CA ILE A 146 13.11 -16.12 2.16
C ILE A 146 13.16 -15.00 1.11
N ARG A 147 14.09 -15.07 0.14
CA ARG A 147 14.18 -14.07 -0.94
C ARG A 147 12.92 -14.06 -1.82
N GLU A 148 12.44 -15.23 -2.21
CA GLU A 148 11.21 -15.36 -3.02
C GLU A 148 9.99 -14.82 -2.25
N ALA A 149 9.88 -15.07 -0.94
CA ALA A 149 8.82 -14.51 -0.10
C ALA A 149 8.92 -12.99 0.02
N GLN A 150 10.12 -12.43 0.21
CA GLN A 150 10.34 -10.99 0.25
C GLN A 150 10.02 -10.29 -1.07
N GLU A 151 10.35 -10.93 -2.20
CA GLU A 151 10.03 -10.41 -3.53
C GLU A 151 8.52 -10.45 -3.80
N ALA A 152 7.84 -11.54 -3.43
CA ALA A 152 6.39 -11.64 -3.54
C ALA A 152 5.68 -10.55 -2.71
N GLU A 153 6.15 -10.29 -1.49
CA GLU A 153 5.60 -9.24 -0.64
C GLU A 153 5.83 -7.85 -1.23
N ARG A 154 7.02 -7.57 -1.79
CA ARG A 154 7.30 -6.31 -2.48
C ARG A 154 6.34 -6.08 -3.65
N ILE A 155 6.10 -7.11 -4.46
CA ILE A 155 5.17 -7.04 -5.60
C ILE A 155 3.74 -6.80 -5.11
N ARG A 156 3.31 -7.47 -4.04
CA ARG A 156 1.98 -7.27 -3.44
C ARG A 156 1.77 -5.82 -3.01
N VAL A 157 2.71 -5.25 -2.24
CA VAL A 157 2.66 -3.85 -1.78
C VAL A 157 2.65 -2.86 -2.96
N GLU A 158 3.41 -3.13 -4.02
CA GLU A 158 3.42 -2.28 -5.22
C GLU A 158 2.09 -2.34 -5.98
N GLN A 159 1.47 -3.51 -6.06
CA GLN A 159 0.14 -3.69 -6.66
C GLN A 159 -0.95 -2.98 -5.85
N GLU A 160 -0.97 -3.15 -4.52
CA GLU A 160 -1.90 -2.45 -3.62
C GLU A 160 -1.76 -0.93 -3.76
N LYS A 161 -0.52 -0.42 -3.82
CA LYS A 161 -0.25 1.01 -4.05
C LYS A 161 -0.77 1.47 -5.40
N ALA A 162 -0.54 0.71 -6.47
CA ALA A 162 -1.03 1.06 -7.81
C ALA A 162 -2.57 1.07 -7.88
N GLN A 163 -3.22 0.11 -7.22
CA GLN A 163 -4.67 0.02 -7.09
C GLN A 163 -5.22 1.23 -6.32
N TRP A 164 -4.57 1.62 -5.22
CA TRP A 164 -4.94 2.82 -4.46
C TRP A 164 -4.82 4.10 -5.27
N GLU A 165 -3.75 4.25 -6.05
CA GLU A 165 -3.58 5.40 -6.95
C GLU A 165 -4.60 5.42 -8.10
N ALA A 166 -5.12 4.26 -8.52
CA ALA A 166 -6.23 4.18 -9.47
C ALA A 166 -7.55 4.62 -8.81
N CYS A 167 -7.81 4.16 -7.58
CA CYS A 167 -8.94 4.57 -6.75
C CYS A 167 -8.99 6.09 -6.57
N LYS A 168 -7.88 6.75 -6.24
CA LYS A 168 -7.78 8.21 -6.10
C LYS A 168 -8.21 9.00 -7.34
N LYS A 169 -8.08 8.41 -8.54
CA LYS A 169 -8.46 9.03 -9.82
C LYS A 169 -9.92 8.77 -10.19
N GLY A 170 -10.54 7.76 -9.57
CA GLY A 170 -11.92 7.37 -9.83
C GLY A 170 -12.91 8.08 -8.91
N ASN A 171 -14.17 8.13 -9.34
CA ASN A 171 -15.27 8.57 -8.50
C ASN A 171 -15.83 7.37 -7.72
N ILE A 172 -15.15 6.98 -6.64
CA ILE A 172 -15.48 5.78 -5.87
C ILE A 172 -16.88 5.90 -5.26
N ARG A 173 -17.15 7.03 -4.63
CA ARG A 173 -18.43 7.32 -3.97
C ARG A 173 -19.63 7.17 -4.90
N TYR A 174 -19.52 7.64 -6.14
CA TYR A 174 -20.62 7.54 -7.12
C TYR A 174 -21.03 6.09 -7.44
N ARG A 175 -20.14 5.10 -7.25
CA ARG A 175 -20.47 3.68 -7.46
C ARG A 175 -21.56 3.17 -6.51
N GLY A 176 -21.66 3.76 -5.32
CA GLY A 176 -22.65 3.42 -4.30
C GLY A 176 -23.98 4.15 -4.44
N LEU A 177 -24.15 5.00 -5.46
CA LEU A 177 -25.27 5.95 -5.54
C LEU A 177 -26.64 5.26 -5.46
N GLU A 178 -26.88 4.29 -6.34
CA GLU A 178 -28.16 3.55 -6.38
C GLU A 178 -28.37 2.70 -5.13
N ALA A 179 -27.31 2.10 -4.59
CA ALA A 179 -27.38 1.25 -3.39
C ALA A 179 -27.76 2.09 -2.16
N ALA A 180 -27.14 3.26 -2.00
CA ALA A 180 -27.42 4.19 -0.92
C ALA A 180 -28.85 4.77 -0.95
N GLY A 181 -29.44 4.87 -2.15
CA GLY A 181 -30.80 5.39 -2.35
C GLY A 181 -31.94 4.39 -2.09
N ARG A 182 -31.67 3.08 -1.93
CA ARG A 182 -32.71 2.03 -1.88
C ARG A 182 -33.74 2.21 -0.76
N ASP A 183 -33.30 2.75 0.38
CA ASP A 183 -34.16 2.96 1.56
C ASP A 183 -34.62 4.42 1.69
N THR A 184 -34.60 5.16 0.59
CA THR A 184 -34.95 6.58 0.53
C THR A 184 -36.12 6.82 -0.42
N LEU A 185 -36.74 8.00 -0.32
CA LEU A 185 -37.85 8.40 -1.19
C LEU A 185 -37.39 9.05 -2.50
N PHE A 186 -36.08 9.12 -2.73
CA PHE A 186 -35.50 9.94 -3.79
C PHE A 186 -35.35 9.14 -5.09
N GLU A 187 -35.82 9.72 -6.18
CA GLU A 187 -35.57 9.21 -7.53
C GLU A 187 -34.10 9.45 -7.94
N ILE A 188 -33.62 8.74 -8.96
CA ILE A 188 -32.21 8.77 -9.39
C ILE A 188 -31.70 10.19 -9.69
N GLY A 189 -32.52 11.04 -10.34
CA GLY A 189 -32.15 12.44 -10.61
C GLY A 189 -31.97 13.25 -9.33
N THR A 190 -32.77 12.99 -8.29
CA THR A 190 -32.62 13.61 -6.98
C THR A 190 -31.38 13.08 -6.26
N LEU A 191 -31.06 11.78 -6.38
CA LEU A 191 -29.83 11.20 -5.83
C LEU A 191 -28.57 11.87 -6.39
N GLU A 192 -28.54 12.22 -7.68
CA GLU A 192 -27.42 12.95 -8.29
C GLU A 192 -27.25 14.36 -7.73
N ILE A 193 -28.35 15.07 -7.49
CA ILE A 193 -28.32 16.40 -6.84
C ILE A 193 -27.78 16.27 -5.42
N LEU A 194 -28.32 15.32 -4.65
CA LEU A 194 -27.87 15.04 -3.29
C LEU A 194 -26.39 14.61 -3.24
N TYR A 195 -25.93 13.81 -4.21
CA TYR A 195 -24.52 13.46 -4.35
C TYR A 195 -23.62 14.71 -4.49
N ASN A 196 -24.05 15.69 -5.28
CA ASN A 196 -23.31 16.95 -5.44
C ASN A 196 -23.32 17.79 -4.15
N GLU A 197 -24.43 17.83 -3.43
CA GLU A 197 -24.52 18.50 -2.12
C GLU A 197 -23.59 17.84 -1.09
N LEU A 198 -23.57 16.50 -1.02
CA LEU A 198 -22.62 15.77 -0.17
C LEU A 198 -21.17 16.09 -0.56
N SER A 199 -20.88 16.16 -1.86
CA SER A 199 -19.54 16.49 -2.36
C SER A 199 -19.12 17.90 -1.96
N LEU A 200 -20.06 18.85 -1.88
CA LEU A 200 -19.82 20.19 -1.35
C LEU A 200 -19.62 20.18 0.17
N ALA A 201 -20.38 19.35 0.91
CA ALA A 201 -20.21 19.19 2.36
C ALA A 201 -18.83 18.60 2.73
N LEU A 202 -18.29 17.76 1.85
CA LEU A 202 -17.00 17.07 2.00
C LEU A 202 -15.88 17.65 1.13
N TYR A 203 -15.98 18.94 0.79
CA TYR A 203 -15.04 19.57 -0.15
C TYR A 203 -13.56 19.49 0.29
N ASP A 204 -13.29 19.59 1.58
CA ASP A 204 -11.97 19.47 2.20
C ASP A 204 -11.58 18.02 2.53
N PHE A 205 -12.54 17.11 2.57
CA PHE A 205 -12.35 15.68 2.74
C PHE A 205 -12.18 14.98 1.38
N HIS A 206 -10.95 14.99 0.86
CA HIS A 206 -10.62 14.37 -0.43
C HIS A 206 -9.77 13.12 -0.27
N ILE A 207 -10.08 12.06 -1.03
CA ILE A 207 -9.35 10.79 -1.02
C ILE A 207 -7.85 10.94 -1.32
N SER A 208 -7.47 11.96 -2.11
CA SER A 208 -6.07 12.26 -2.42
C SER A 208 -5.26 12.77 -1.23
N ASN A 209 -5.90 13.13 -0.11
CA ASN A 209 -5.22 13.56 1.10
C ASN A 209 -4.62 12.39 1.91
N TYR A 210 -4.89 11.14 1.50
CA TYR A 210 -4.51 9.93 2.24
C TYR A 210 -3.47 9.09 1.49
N ASP A 211 -2.45 8.64 2.21
CA ASP A 211 -1.34 7.89 1.63
C ASP A 211 -1.73 6.44 1.31
N ASN A 212 -2.66 5.85 2.07
CA ASN A 212 -3.14 4.48 1.89
C ASN A 212 -4.67 4.39 2.13
N CYS A 213 -5.25 3.25 1.77
CA CYS A 213 -6.69 2.99 1.88
C CYS A 213 -7.15 2.86 3.35
N GLU A 214 -6.31 2.30 4.23
CA GLU A 214 -6.63 2.06 5.64
C GLU A 214 -6.87 3.39 6.39
N ASP A 215 -5.98 4.37 6.20
CA ASP A 215 -6.12 5.71 6.79
C ASP A 215 -7.40 6.42 6.30
N TYR A 216 -7.74 6.24 5.02
CA TYR A 216 -8.96 6.81 4.45
C TYR A 216 -10.22 6.14 5.01
N LEU A 217 -10.22 4.81 5.12
CA LEU A 217 -11.30 4.03 5.74
C LEU A 217 -11.51 4.43 7.20
N TYR A 218 -10.43 4.60 7.95
CA TYR A 218 -10.50 5.08 9.34
C TYR A 218 -11.13 6.48 9.42
N ALA A 219 -10.73 7.39 8.53
CA ALA A 219 -11.32 8.73 8.50
C ALA A 219 -12.80 8.72 8.10
N LEU A 220 -13.20 7.90 7.12
CA LEU A 220 -14.61 7.69 6.77
C LEU A 220 -15.41 7.16 7.96
N LYS A 221 -14.86 6.18 8.69
CA LYS A 221 -15.48 5.64 9.90
C LYS A 221 -15.71 6.74 10.95
N THR A 222 -14.69 7.54 11.24
CA THR A 222 -14.80 8.69 12.16
C THR A 222 -15.91 9.65 11.72
N ILE A 223 -15.98 10.01 10.43
CA ILE A 223 -17.05 10.89 9.91
C ILE A 223 -18.43 10.26 10.12
N ILE A 224 -18.57 8.96 9.91
CA ILE A 224 -19.86 8.25 10.02
C ILE A 224 -20.30 8.14 11.49
N GLU A 225 -19.38 7.86 12.40
CA GLU A 225 -19.70 7.44 13.78
C GLU A 225 -19.53 8.55 14.83
N GLU A 226 -18.69 9.55 14.59
CA GLU A 226 -18.40 10.59 15.58
C GLU A 226 -19.18 11.88 15.28
N ASP A 227 -20.25 12.12 16.05
CA ASP A 227 -21.04 13.36 15.99
C ASP A 227 -20.17 14.63 16.10
N GLY A 228 -19.05 14.56 16.82
CA GLY A 228 -18.14 15.70 17.02
C GLY A 228 -17.30 16.07 15.80
N ASP A 229 -17.23 15.20 14.79
CA ASP A 229 -16.39 15.42 13.61
C ASP A 229 -16.92 16.61 12.78
N PRO A 230 -16.05 17.56 12.35
CA PRO A 230 -16.47 18.71 11.56
C PRO A 230 -17.18 18.35 10.25
N HIS A 231 -16.78 17.26 9.59
CA HIS A 231 -17.40 16.83 8.34
C HIS A 231 -18.73 16.13 8.61
N HIS A 232 -18.86 15.36 9.70
CA HIS A 232 -20.17 14.85 10.14
C HIS A 232 -21.15 16.01 10.29
N GLN A 233 -20.76 17.05 11.03
CA GLN A 233 -21.58 18.25 11.21
C GLN A 233 -21.86 18.98 9.89
N ALA A 234 -20.90 19.04 8.97
CA ALA A 234 -21.11 19.60 7.63
C ALA A 234 -22.17 18.82 6.83
N ILE A 235 -22.16 17.49 6.90
CA ILE A 235 -23.15 16.60 6.26
C ILE A 235 -24.54 16.86 6.85
N VAL A 236 -24.68 16.87 8.18
CA VAL A 236 -25.95 17.14 8.85
C VAL A 236 -26.48 18.53 8.52
N ASN A 237 -25.59 19.54 8.51
CA ASN A 237 -25.95 20.89 8.11
C ASN A 237 -26.41 20.96 6.65
N MET A 238 -25.73 20.24 5.74
CA MET A 238 -26.14 20.17 4.34
C MET A 238 -27.52 19.51 4.20
N ALA A 239 -27.76 18.40 4.90
CA ALA A 239 -29.05 17.71 4.89
C ALA A 239 -30.20 18.58 5.41
N SER A 240 -29.93 19.57 6.27
CA SER A 240 -30.94 20.51 6.76
C SER A 240 -31.29 21.66 5.80
N ARG A 241 -30.51 21.86 4.72
CA ARG A 241 -30.78 22.90 3.72
C ARG A 241 -31.97 22.51 2.85
N THR A 242 -32.70 23.53 2.41
CA THR A 242 -34.09 23.42 1.93
C THR A 242 -34.26 23.70 0.44
N ASP A 243 -33.19 23.84 -0.33
CA ASP A 243 -33.31 24.23 -1.74
C ASP A 243 -33.99 23.13 -2.58
N ILE A 244 -33.64 21.86 -2.36
CA ILE A 244 -34.37 20.71 -2.95
C ILE A 244 -35.81 20.65 -2.43
N ASP A 245 -36.03 20.95 -1.15
CA ASP A 245 -37.36 20.90 -0.54
C ASP A 245 -38.30 21.94 -1.18
N ARG A 246 -37.76 23.09 -1.59
CA ARG A 246 -38.49 24.11 -2.34
C ARG A 246 -38.85 23.65 -3.74
N ASP A 247 -37.91 23.04 -4.44
CA ASP A 247 -38.09 22.59 -5.83
C ASP A 247 -39.08 21.40 -5.90
N LEU A 248 -39.18 20.61 -4.83
CA LEU A 248 -40.18 19.56 -4.67
C LEU A 248 -41.54 20.06 -4.12
N GLY A 249 -41.67 21.37 -3.86
CA GLY A 249 -42.93 21.99 -3.43
C GLY A 249 -43.29 21.78 -1.95
N PHE A 250 -42.32 21.42 -1.10
CA PHE A 250 -42.53 21.10 0.31
C PHE A 250 -42.43 22.32 1.26
N THR A 251 -42.63 23.53 0.74
CA THR A 251 -42.60 24.75 1.56
C THR A 251 -43.87 24.89 2.41
N GLY A 252 -43.85 24.46 3.67
CA GLY A 252 -44.87 24.84 4.67
C GLY A 252 -45.22 23.82 5.74
N ASP A 253 -44.81 22.56 5.59
CA ASP A 253 -45.04 21.51 6.58
C ASP A 253 -43.73 21.19 7.33
N GLU A 254 -43.68 21.54 8.61
CA GLU A 254 -42.51 21.37 9.46
C GLU A 254 -42.18 19.89 9.72
N GLU A 255 -43.19 19.02 9.80
CA GLU A 255 -42.98 17.59 10.01
C GLU A 255 -42.44 16.94 8.74
N LEU A 256 -42.95 17.33 7.58
CA LEU A 256 -42.41 16.90 6.29
C LEU A 256 -40.97 17.37 6.10
N ARG A 257 -40.63 18.60 6.51
CA ARG A 257 -39.25 19.12 6.46
C ARG A 257 -38.30 18.31 7.33
N LYS A 258 -38.71 17.94 8.55
CA LYS A 258 -37.93 17.06 9.44
C LYS A 258 -37.74 15.67 8.83
N ALA A 259 -38.79 15.08 8.26
CA ALA A 259 -38.72 13.78 7.60
C ALA A 259 -37.77 13.80 6.39
N LEU A 260 -37.84 14.84 5.55
CA LEU A 260 -36.94 15.02 4.41
C LEU A 260 -35.49 15.20 4.84
N MET A 261 -35.25 16.00 5.88
CA MET A 261 -33.91 16.12 6.47
C MET A 261 -33.38 14.76 6.93
N ALA A 262 -34.20 13.96 7.61
CA ALA A 262 -33.81 12.62 8.04
C ALA A 262 -33.48 11.71 6.85
N HIS A 263 -34.30 11.70 5.79
CA HIS A 263 -34.00 10.93 4.58
C HIS A 263 -32.71 11.39 3.87
N LYS A 264 -32.47 12.71 3.77
CA LYS A 264 -31.21 13.26 3.21
C LYS A 264 -30.01 12.84 4.03
N LYS A 265 -30.09 12.96 5.37
CA LYS A 265 -29.04 12.51 6.30
C LYS A 265 -28.75 11.03 6.11
N THR A 266 -29.79 10.18 6.12
CA THR A 266 -29.66 8.73 5.91
C THR A 266 -29.01 8.41 4.57
N PHE A 267 -29.44 9.04 3.48
CA PHE A 267 -28.83 8.87 2.16
C PHE A 267 -27.33 9.20 2.17
N PHE A 268 -26.94 10.36 2.72
CA PHE A 268 -25.54 10.78 2.77
C PHE A 268 -24.66 9.78 3.51
N PHE A 269 -25.08 9.34 4.69
CA PHE A 269 -24.29 8.36 5.44
C PHE A 269 -24.31 6.98 4.77
N ASN A 270 -25.42 6.55 4.16
CA ASN A 270 -25.45 5.31 3.39
C ASN A 270 -24.47 5.33 2.23
N LEU A 271 -24.35 6.47 1.55
CA LEU A 271 -23.40 6.62 0.46
C LEU A 271 -21.95 6.50 0.93
N LEU A 272 -21.63 7.03 2.12
CA LEU A 272 -20.31 6.82 2.74
C LEU A 272 -20.11 5.37 3.18
N ARG A 273 -21.14 4.69 3.71
CA ARG A 273 -21.07 3.25 4.04
C ARG A 273 -20.82 2.39 2.80
N GLU A 274 -21.47 2.70 1.68
CA GLU A 274 -21.25 2.01 0.41
C GLU A 274 -19.82 2.23 -0.12
N GLU A 275 -19.27 3.44 0.08
CA GLU A 275 -17.86 3.73 -0.22
C GLU A 275 -16.91 2.90 0.67
N VAL A 276 -17.17 2.80 1.98
CA VAL A 276 -16.42 1.93 2.91
C VAL A 276 -16.53 0.47 2.50
N ASN A 277 -17.73 -0.03 2.20
CA ASN A 277 -17.98 -1.42 1.82
C ASN A 277 -17.23 -1.77 0.53
N TYR A 278 -17.26 -0.89 -0.47
CA TYR A 278 -16.52 -1.09 -1.71
C TYR A 278 -15.01 -1.19 -1.44
N LEU A 279 -14.44 -0.22 -0.74
CA LEU A 279 -13.00 -0.18 -0.45
C LEU A 279 -12.53 -1.34 0.45
N SER A 280 -13.31 -1.68 1.47
CA SER A 280 -13.03 -2.82 2.35
C SER A 280 -12.96 -4.13 1.58
N ASN A 281 -13.90 -4.35 0.65
CA ASN A 281 -13.90 -5.53 -0.22
C ASN A 281 -12.75 -5.53 -1.22
N GLU A 282 -12.47 -4.37 -1.83
CA GLU A 282 -11.45 -4.20 -2.88
C GLU A 282 -10.02 -4.38 -2.35
N PHE A 283 -9.76 -3.96 -1.10
CA PHE A 283 -8.44 -4.03 -0.46
C PHE A 283 -8.33 -5.13 0.60
N HIS A 284 -9.40 -5.89 0.84
CA HIS A 284 -9.46 -6.91 1.90
C HIS A 284 -9.13 -6.34 3.30
N ILE A 285 -9.56 -5.11 3.57
CA ILE A 285 -9.39 -4.43 4.86
C ILE A 285 -10.71 -4.54 5.62
N GLU A 286 -10.67 -5.06 6.84
CA GLU A 286 -11.85 -5.14 7.69
C GLU A 286 -12.12 -3.77 8.34
N CYS A 287 -13.19 -3.10 7.92
CA CYS A 287 -13.66 -1.85 8.53
C CYS A 287 -15.03 -2.07 9.18
N ASN A 288 -15.00 -2.34 10.48
CA ASN A 288 -16.22 -2.56 11.26
C ASN A 288 -16.91 -1.22 11.54
N LEU A 289 -17.94 -0.90 10.76
CA LEU A 289 -18.83 0.23 11.00
C LEU A 289 -19.94 -0.17 11.98
N LEU A 290 -20.36 0.77 12.83
CA LEU A 290 -21.59 0.63 13.60
C LEU A 290 -22.78 0.45 12.65
N SER A 291 -23.65 -0.49 13.01
CA SER A 291 -24.91 -0.71 12.33
C SER A 291 -25.83 0.51 12.45
N HIS A 292 -26.84 0.56 11.60
CA HIS A 292 -27.88 1.59 11.67
C HIS A 292 -28.57 1.66 13.04
N GLU A 293 -28.80 0.49 13.64
CA GLU A 293 -29.46 0.36 14.94
C GLU A 293 -28.54 0.90 16.05
N GLU A 294 -27.26 0.52 16.03
CA GLU A 294 -26.27 1.00 17.01
C GLU A 294 -26.06 2.53 16.93
N ILE A 295 -26.08 3.10 15.72
CA ILE A 295 -25.95 4.56 15.55
C ILE A 295 -27.21 5.27 16.05
N ALA A 296 -28.40 4.73 15.76
CA ALA A 296 -29.65 5.30 16.25
C ALA A 296 -29.73 5.25 17.79
N GLU A 297 -29.34 4.13 18.40
CA GLU A 297 -29.23 3.99 19.86
C GLU A 297 -28.25 5.00 20.44
N HIS A 298 -27.08 5.18 19.81
CA HIS A 298 -26.08 6.14 20.26
C HIS A 298 -26.58 7.59 20.17
N GLU A 299 -27.24 7.96 19.08
CA GLU A 299 -27.84 9.28 18.92
C GLU A 299 -28.95 9.55 19.96
N GLU A 300 -29.76 8.53 20.28
CA GLU A 300 -30.79 8.63 21.31
C GLU A 300 -30.19 8.78 22.72
N GLU A 301 -29.15 8.00 23.04
CA GLU A 301 -28.42 8.12 24.30
C GLU A 301 -27.77 9.50 24.46
N GLN A 302 -27.14 10.03 23.42
CA GLN A 302 -26.56 11.38 23.40
C GLN A 302 -27.62 12.47 23.54
N ARG A 303 -28.80 12.28 22.97
CA ARG A 303 -29.94 13.20 23.13
C ARG A 303 -30.47 13.16 24.56
N ALA A 304 -30.61 11.96 25.13
CA ALA A 304 -31.03 11.78 26.51
C ALA A 304 -30.04 12.44 27.50
N LEU A 305 -28.74 12.25 27.29
CA LEU A 305 -27.68 12.89 28.09
C LEU A 305 -27.76 14.42 28.03
N ARG A 306 -27.92 15.01 26.83
CA ARG A 306 -28.07 16.46 26.66
C ARG A 306 -29.32 17.00 27.37
N ASN A 307 -30.43 16.27 27.31
CA ASN A 307 -31.66 16.65 28.00
C ASN A 307 -31.49 16.54 29.52
N MET A 308 -30.85 15.48 30.02
CA MET A 308 -30.53 15.32 31.45
C MET A 308 -29.62 16.44 31.96
N THR A 309 -28.61 16.85 31.18
CA THR A 309 -27.72 17.96 31.59
C THR A 309 -28.47 19.28 31.71
N PHE A 310 -29.52 19.47 30.90
CA PHE A 310 -30.36 20.64 30.94
C PHE A 310 -31.32 20.61 32.15
N ASP A 311 -31.92 19.46 32.44
CA ASP A 311 -32.82 19.28 33.58
C ASP A 311 -32.07 19.35 34.93
N GLU A 312 -30.88 18.73 35.04
CA GLU A 312 -30.02 18.82 36.24
C GLU A 312 -29.53 20.27 36.49
N MET A 313 -29.35 21.07 35.44
CA MET A 313 -29.05 22.50 35.57
C MET A 313 -30.24 23.31 36.12
N TYR A 314 -31.48 22.83 35.96
CA TYR A 314 -32.69 23.49 36.46
C TYR A 314 -33.16 22.97 37.83
N GLU A 315 -32.82 21.74 38.22
CA GLU A 315 -33.15 21.19 39.55
C GLU A 315 -32.38 21.87 40.72
N GLN A 316 -31.34 22.67 40.44
CA GLN A 316 -30.64 23.42 41.50
C GLN A 316 -31.35 24.71 41.94
N GLU A 317 -32.38 25.19 41.24
CA GLU A 317 -33.16 26.39 41.64
C GLU A 317 -34.65 26.25 41.24
N GLY A 318 -35.39 25.33 41.85
CA GLY A 318 -36.84 25.23 41.58
C GLY A 318 -37.62 24.45 42.62
N SER A 319 -38.74 25.01 43.07
CA SER A 319 -39.67 24.41 44.03
C SER A 319 -40.37 23.18 43.43
N ASP A 320 -40.58 22.11 44.21
CA ASP A 320 -41.26 20.84 43.85
C ASP A 320 -42.55 20.96 43.00
N GLN A 321 -43.22 22.12 42.99
CA GLN A 321 -44.40 22.37 42.15
C GLN A 321 -44.08 22.63 40.67
N GLU A 322 -42.93 23.22 40.35
CA GLU A 322 -42.53 23.49 38.97
C GLU A 322 -42.03 22.22 38.28
N LEU A 323 -41.37 21.32 39.02
CA LEU A 323 -40.94 20.02 38.51
C LEU A 323 -42.13 19.12 38.15
N GLN A 324 -43.19 19.10 38.97
CA GLN A 324 -44.41 18.37 38.64
C GLN A 324 -45.13 18.94 37.40
N ALA A 325 -45.16 20.27 37.26
CA ALA A 325 -45.75 20.90 36.08
C ALA A 325 -44.94 20.61 34.81
N ALA A 326 -43.60 20.59 34.90
CA ALA A 326 -42.72 20.26 33.79
C ALA A 326 -42.86 18.79 33.36
N LEU A 327 -42.95 17.86 34.31
CA LEU A 327 -43.17 16.43 34.02
C LEU A 327 -44.53 16.17 33.37
N GLU A 328 -45.60 16.83 33.83
CA GLU A 328 -46.93 16.72 33.24
C GLU A 328 -46.95 17.29 31.81
N LEU A 329 -46.27 18.42 31.58
CA LEU A 329 -46.12 19.02 30.24
C LEU A 329 -45.31 18.11 29.30
N SER A 330 -44.24 17.50 29.78
CA SER A 330 -43.43 16.54 29.02
C SER A 330 -44.25 15.32 28.59
N ARG A 331 -45.10 14.79 29.50
CA ARG A 331 -45.99 13.68 29.17
C ARG A 331 -47.03 14.07 28.11
N ILE A 332 -47.64 15.25 28.25
CA ILE A 332 -48.61 15.76 27.27
C ILE A 332 -47.97 15.95 25.90
N GLU A 333 -46.75 16.48 25.87
CA GLU A 333 -46.00 16.67 24.62
C GLU A 333 -45.63 15.33 23.97
N THR A 334 -45.29 14.32 24.77
CA THR A 334 -45.00 12.97 24.28
C THR A 334 -46.26 12.31 23.68
N GLU A 335 -47.41 12.44 24.36
CA GLU A 335 -48.70 11.93 23.85
C GLU A 335 -49.14 12.67 22.56
N ARG A 336 -48.83 13.97 22.44
CA ARG A 336 -49.08 14.76 21.23
C ARG A 336 -48.21 14.30 20.06
N GLN A 337 -46.92 14.08 20.28
CA GLN A 337 -45.99 13.58 19.27
C GLN A 337 -46.38 12.19 18.74
N GLU A 338 -46.87 11.30 19.61
CA GLU A 338 -47.34 9.98 19.19
C GLU A 338 -48.61 10.06 18.32
N GLN A 339 -49.56 10.94 18.65
CA GLN A 339 -50.75 11.17 17.82
C GLN A 339 -50.40 11.79 16.46
N GLU A 340 -49.41 12.67 16.43
CA GLU A 340 -48.90 13.30 15.21
C GLU A 340 -48.16 12.29 14.33
N ARG A 341 -47.36 11.37 14.90
CA ARG A 341 -46.73 10.27 14.16
C ARG A 341 -47.76 9.39 13.47
N VAL A 342 -48.83 9.00 14.19
CA VAL A 342 -49.92 8.19 13.62
C VAL A 342 -50.66 8.93 12.50
N HIS A 343 -50.84 10.25 12.60
CA HIS A 343 -51.46 11.04 11.54
C HIS A 343 -50.57 11.16 10.29
N PHE A 344 -49.27 11.36 10.49
CA PHE A 344 -48.27 11.43 9.42
C PHE A 344 -48.17 10.12 8.63
N GLU A 345 -48.14 8.98 9.32
CA GLU A 345 -48.13 7.64 8.69
C GLU A 345 -49.32 7.45 7.74
N GLN A 346 -50.49 7.97 8.11
CA GLN A 346 -51.71 7.91 7.29
C GLN A 346 -51.65 8.83 6.06
N GLN A 347 -51.07 10.03 6.18
CA GLN A 347 -50.87 10.93 5.04
C GLN A 347 -49.81 10.41 4.06
N TYR A 348 -48.74 9.82 4.59
CA TYR A 348 -47.67 9.19 3.82
C TYR A 348 -48.18 8.07 2.90
N GLN A 349 -49.06 7.20 3.40
CA GLN A 349 -49.69 6.14 2.60
C GLN A 349 -50.54 6.72 1.45
N HIS A 350 -51.11 7.91 1.61
CA HIS A 350 -51.89 8.58 0.57
C HIS A 350 -51.02 9.20 -0.55
N VAL A 351 -49.86 9.76 -0.21
CA VAL A 351 -48.94 10.37 -1.19
C VAL A 351 -48.25 9.29 -2.04
N LEU A 352 -47.82 8.19 -1.43
CA LEU A 352 -47.26 7.04 -2.14
C LEU A 352 -48.23 6.48 -3.19
N ALA A 353 -49.51 6.37 -2.84
CA ALA A 353 -50.56 5.92 -3.77
C ALA A 353 -50.78 6.87 -4.96
N ALA A 354 -50.51 8.17 -4.80
CA ALA A 354 -50.67 9.17 -5.85
C ALA A 354 -49.48 9.20 -6.84
N SER A 355 -48.25 8.97 -6.35
CA SER A 355 -47.04 9.00 -7.18
C SER A 355 -46.99 7.87 -8.22
N LEU A 356 -47.56 6.70 -7.90
CA LEU A 356 -47.60 5.53 -8.78
C LEU A 356 -48.44 5.71 -10.06
N VAL A 357 -49.22 6.80 -10.18
CA VAL A 357 -50.15 7.03 -11.29
C VAL A 357 -49.55 7.90 -12.41
N SER A 358 -48.42 8.58 -12.19
CA SER A 358 -47.88 9.59 -13.13
C SER A 358 -46.52 9.20 -13.74
N ASN A 359 -46.49 8.13 -14.54
CA ASN A 359 -45.32 7.78 -15.37
C ASN A 359 -45.54 8.15 -16.85
N HIS A 360 -45.04 9.32 -17.26
CA HIS A 360 -44.78 9.66 -18.65
C HIS A 360 -43.42 10.35 -18.76
N TYR A 361 -42.42 9.60 -19.23
CA TYR A 361 -41.06 10.06 -19.46
C TYR A 361 -40.91 10.69 -20.86
N PRO A 362 -40.12 11.77 -21.01
CA PRO A 362 -39.62 12.20 -22.31
C PRO A 362 -38.34 11.45 -22.68
N HIS A 363 -38.25 11.12 -23.96
CA HIS A 363 -37.14 10.43 -24.63
C HIS A 363 -35.96 11.39 -24.80
N TYR A 364 -34.76 11.02 -24.35
CA TYR A 364 -33.53 11.80 -24.54
C TYR A 364 -32.84 11.42 -25.88
N ASP A 365 -32.42 12.45 -26.62
CA ASP A 365 -31.61 12.38 -27.85
C ASP A 365 -30.09 12.42 -27.54
N PRO A 366 -29.21 12.06 -28.49
CA PRO A 366 -27.79 11.80 -28.26
C PRO A 366 -26.96 13.08 -28.07
N ILE A 367 -25.97 12.97 -27.19
CA ILE A 367 -25.01 13.99 -26.75
C ILE A 367 -24.27 14.64 -27.93
N GLU A 368 -24.53 15.93 -28.15
CA GLU A 368 -23.68 16.82 -28.95
C GLU A 368 -22.32 17.00 -28.26
N VAL A 369 -21.24 16.93 -29.04
CA VAL A 369 -19.89 17.26 -28.59
C VAL A 369 -19.87 18.75 -28.26
N VAL A 370 -19.99 19.08 -26.97
CA VAL A 370 -19.90 20.45 -26.46
C VAL A 370 -18.48 20.95 -26.71
N GLU A 371 -18.32 21.98 -27.55
CA GLU A 371 -17.06 22.71 -27.68
C GLU A 371 -16.61 23.16 -26.28
N GLU A 372 -15.39 22.79 -25.87
CA GLU A 372 -14.84 23.22 -24.58
C GLU A 372 -14.73 24.75 -24.55
N ASP A 373 -15.41 25.37 -23.59
CA ASP A 373 -15.35 26.81 -23.34
C ASP A 373 -13.91 27.27 -23.09
N GLN A 374 -13.53 28.41 -23.70
CA GLN A 374 -12.18 28.97 -23.66
C GLN A 374 -11.72 29.27 -22.22
N LEU A 375 -12.65 29.67 -21.34
CA LEU A 375 -12.35 29.84 -19.91
C LEU A 375 -11.94 28.52 -19.24
N SER A 376 -12.55 27.40 -19.63
CA SER A 376 -12.17 26.06 -19.16
C SER A 376 -10.73 25.72 -19.58
N LEU A 377 -10.36 26.01 -20.83
CA LEU A 377 -9.00 25.84 -21.34
C LEU A 377 -7.98 26.69 -20.55
N ILE A 378 -8.33 27.94 -20.22
CA ILE A 378 -7.49 28.82 -19.41
C ILE A 378 -7.30 28.26 -17.99
N ARG A 379 -8.38 27.85 -17.32
CA ARG A 379 -8.31 27.27 -15.96
C ARG A 379 -7.45 26.01 -15.93
N ASN A 380 -7.60 25.15 -16.94
CA ASN A 380 -6.79 23.94 -17.11
C ASN A 380 -5.31 24.29 -17.32
N ALA A 381 -5.00 25.28 -18.15
CA ALA A 381 -3.61 25.71 -18.38
C ALA A 381 -2.96 26.28 -17.10
N VAL A 382 -3.67 27.11 -16.34
CA VAL A 382 -3.17 27.67 -15.06
C VAL A 382 -2.93 26.57 -14.03
N THR A 383 -3.84 25.59 -13.94
CA THR A 383 -3.70 24.45 -13.03
C THR A 383 -2.46 23.62 -13.37
N LYS A 384 -2.30 23.22 -14.64
CA LYS A 384 -1.13 22.47 -15.11
C LYS A 384 0.17 23.22 -14.91
N ALA A 385 0.17 24.54 -15.09
CA ALA A 385 1.35 25.38 -14.86
C ALA A 385 1.76 25.39 -13.38
N GLN A 386 0.80 25.47 -12.46
CA GLN A 386 1.06 25.44 -11.02
C GLN A 386 1.55 24.07 -10.57
N GLU A 387 0.95 22.98 -11.08
CA GLU A 387 1.38 21.61 -10.84
C GLU A 387 2.80 21.36 -11.35
N SER A 388 3.11 21.78 -12.58
CA SER A 388 4.45 21.65 -13.16
C SER A 388 5.49 22.46 -12.37
N TYR A 389 5.12 23.65 -11.90
CA TYR A 389 5.97 24.45 -11.03
C TYR A 389 6.19 23.78 -9.67
N LYS A 390 5.15 23.17 -9.10
CA LYS A 390 5.22 22.39 -7.85
C LYS A 390 6.12 21.18 -7.99
N GLU A 391 5.88 20.37 -9.00
CA GLU A 391 6.68 19.19 -9.29
C GLU A 391 8.16 19.56 -9.44
N TRP A 392 8.45 20.68 -10.11
CA TRP A 392 9.82 21.17 -10.26
C TRP A 392 10.49 21.51 -8.93
N TYR A 393 9.84 22.24 -8.02
CA TYR A 393 10.47 22.60 -6.74
C TYR A 393 10.44 21.46 -5.70
N ASP A 394 9.53 20.49 -5.85
CA ASP A 394 9.45 19.29 -5.01
C ASP A 394 10.48 18.23 -5.42
N ASP A 395 10.97 18.26 -6.68
CA ASP A 395 12.07 17.44 -7.17
C ASP A 395 13.42 17.90 -6.57
N LYS A 396 13.59 17.65 -5.27
CA LYS A 396 14.80 17.97 -4.50
C LYS A 396 16.05 17.23 -4.97
N ASP A 397 15.88 16.15 -5.73
CA ASP A 397 16.99 15.34 -6.21
C ASP A 397 17.33 15.64 -7.67
N GLY A 398 16.46 16.40 -8.38
CA GLY A 398 16.66 16.80 -9.77
C GLY A 398 16.53 15.62 -10.74
N VAL A 399 15.79 14.59 -10.35
CA VAL A 399 15.66 13.32 -11.09
C VAL A 399 14.79 13.48 -12.33
N LYS A 400 13.79 14.37 -12.28
CA LYS A 400 12.79 14.51 -13.34
C LYS A 400 13.26 15.40 -14.49
N GLU A 401 14.37 16.14 -14.32
CA GLU A 401 14.99 17.06 -15.29
C GLU A 401 13.99 17.98 -16.06
N ILE A 402 12.81 18.28 -15.47
CA ILE A 402 11.65 18.91 -16.13
C ILE A 402 12.02 20.21 -16.86
N ARG A 403 12.99 20.95 -16.29
CA ARG A 403 13.60 22.12 -16.93
C ARG A 403 15.10 22.18 -16.70
N GLY A 404 15.77 21.03 -16.82
CA GLY A 404 17.21 20.85 -16.61
C GLY A 404 17.67 21.05 -15.17
N ARG A 405 18.94 20.71 -14.91
CA ARG A 405 19.52 20.76 -13.56
C ARG A 405 19.67 22.19 -13.05
N ASP A 406 19.34 22.34 -11.77
CA ASP A 406 19.55 23.58 -11.04
C ASP A 406 21.01 24.02 -11.07
N GLY A 407 21.21 25.34 -11.23
CA GLY A 407 22.48 25.92 -10.82
C GLY A 407 22.59 25.82 -9.30
N PHE A 408 23.78 25.57 -8.76
CA PHE A 408 24.03 25.47 -7.31
C PHE A 408 23.38 26.62 -6.48
N PHE A 409 23.23 27.81 -7.08
CA PHE A 409 22.63 28.98 -6.46
C PHE A 409 21.11 29.13 -6.62
N SER A 410 20.43 28.40 -7.53
CA SER A 410 18.95 28.47 -7.65
C SER A 410 18.22 27.74 -6.53
N ARG A 411 18.82 26.68 -5.97
CA ARG A 411 18.28 25.91 -4.85
C ARG A 411 18.49 26.53 -3.47
N TRP A 412 19.66 27.15 -3.24
CA TRP A 412 20.07 27.55 -1.88
C TRP A 412 19.84 29.03 -1.57
N PHE A 413 19.67 29.91 -2.57
CA PHE A 413 19.53 31.35 -2.35
C PHE A 413 18.15 31.88 -2.80
N PHE A 414 17.21 31.91 -1.84
CA PHE A 414 16.07 32.84 -1.69
C PHE A 414 15.07 33.09 -2.84
N ARG A 415 15.25 32.57 -4.06
CA ARG A 415 14.41 32.94 -5.21
C ARG A 415 13.14 32.12 -5.39
N HIS A 416 13.05 30.93 -4.81
CA HIS A 416 11.87 30.05 -4.86
C HIS A 416 11.40 29.63 -3.47
N GLY A 417 11.50 30.56 -2.51
CA GLY A 417 11.07 30.30 -1.13
C GLY A 417 9.56 30.04 -1.02
N PRO A 418 9.09 29.60 0.16
CA PRO A 418 7.68 29.32 0.44
C PRO A 418 6.72 30.43 0.00
N SER A 419 7.15 31.70 0.04
CA SER A 419 6.36 32.84 -0.43
C SER A 419 6.06 32.78 -1.95
N GLY A 420 7.02 32.38 -2.78
CA GLY A 420 6.79 32.26 -4.23
C GLY A 420 5.89 31.08 -4.58
N GLN A 421 6.05 29.97 -3.84
CA GLN A 421 5.19 28.78 -3.97
C GLN A 421 3.75 29.12 -3.57
N LYS A 422 3.58 29.79 -2.43
CA LYS A 422 2.27 30.25 -1.93
C LYS A 422 1.60 31.20 -2.93
N ARG A 423 2.32 32.19 -3.47
CA ARG A 423 1.77 33.12 -4.47
C ARG A 423 1.31 32.42 -5.75
N ALA A 424 2.02 31.39 -6.21
CA ALA A 424 1.61 30.61 -7.38
C ALA A 424 0.34 29.80 -7.10
N SER A 425 0.21 29.21 -5.90
CA SER A 425 -1.02 28.52 -5.48
C SER A 425 -2.20 29.48 -5.34
N GLU A 426 -2.01 30.60 -4.65
CA GLU A 426 -3.03 31.64 -4.49
C GLU A 426 -3.49 32.19 -5.86
N PHE A 427 -2.55 32.39 -6.78
CA PHE A 427 -2.88 32.82 -8.14
C PHE A 427 -3.72 31.79 -8.91
N LYS A 428 -3.39 30.49 -8.81
CA LYS A 428 -4.21 29.44 -9.42
C LYS A 428 -5.63 29.45 -8.83
N ASP A 429 -5.74 29.50 -7.51
CA ASP A 429 -7.04 29.49 -6.83
C ASP A 429 -7.88 30.72 -7.21
N ASP A 430 -7.25 31.88 -7.39
CA ASP A 430 -7.89 33.11 -7.88
C ASP A 430 -8.54 32.91 -9.26
N ILE A 431 -7.78 32.39 -10.24
CA ILE A 431 -8.32 32.14 -11.59
C ILE A 431 -9.39 31.04 -11.60
N VAL A 432 -9.18 29.95 -10.86
CA VAL A 432 -10.06 28.77 -10.92
C VAL A 432 -11.37 29.00 -10.15
N ARG A 433 -11.31 29.67 -8.99
CA ARG A 433 -12.45 29.77 -8.08
C ARG A 433 -13.16 31.12 -8.12
N ASN A 434 -12.42 32.22 -8.33
CA ASN A 434 -12.96 33.58 -8.14
C ASN A 434 -13.30 34.30 -9.45
N ILE A 435 -12.74 33.85 -10.58
CA ILE A 435 -13.00 34.47 -11.89
C ILE A 435 -13.98 33.62 -12.68
N HIS A 436 -15.09 34.21 -13.11
CA HIS A 436 -16.22 33.51 -13.73
C HIS A 436 -16.35 33.73 -15.24
N ASP A 437 -15.53 34.60 -15.83
CA ASP A 437 -15.54 34.92 -17.26
C ASP A 437 -14.13 34.96 -17.86
N GLU A 438 -14.06 34.75 -19.18
CA GLU A 438 -12.82 34.66 -19.93
C GLU A 438 -12.01 35.97 -19.91
N GLU A 439 -12.68 37.12 -20.08
CA GLU A 439 -12.04 38.42 -20.21
C GLU A 439 -11.28 38.79 -18.92
N ASN A 440 -11.92 38.64 -17.76
CA ASN A 440 -11.29 38.86 -16.45
C ASN A 440 -10.13 37.88 -16.20
N ALA A 441 -10.23 36.64 -16.69
CA ALA A 441 -9.14 35.67 -16.54
C ALA A 441 -7.93 36.08 -17.38
N ILE A 442 -8.15 36.52 -18.62
CA ILE A 442 -7.11 37.05 -19.51
C ILE A 442 -6.46 38.28 -18.90
N GLU A 443 -7.25 39.24 -18.40
CA GLU A 443 -6.75 40.46 -17.75
C GLU A 443 -5.85 40.10 -16.57
N ARG A 444 -6.35 39.25 -15.66
CA ARG A 444 -5.62 38.85 -14.45
C ARG A 444 -4.29 38.15 -14.73
N ILE A 445 -4.27 37.28 -15.74
CA ILE A 445 -3.04 36.62 -16.21
C ILE A 445 -2.07 37.63 -16.81
N ASN A 446 -2.56 38.56 -17.62
CA ASN A 446 -1.73 39.57 -18.24
C ASN A 446 -1.16 40.57 -17.22
N GLU A 447 -1.89 40.92 -16.16
CA GLU A 447 -1.36 41.69 -15.03
C GLU A 447 -0.15 41.01 -14.38
N LEU A 448 -0.26 39.71 -14.08
CA LEU A 448 0.83 38.92 -13.49
C LEU A 448 2.05 38.93 -14.42
N LEU A 449 1.84 38.70 -15.71
CA LEU A 449 2.92 38.67 -16.70
C LEU A 449 3.57 40.07 -16.87
N GLN A 450 2.78 41.13 -16.88
CA GLN A 450 3.30 42.49 -17.07
C GLN A 450 3.93 43.11 -15.80
N ASP A 451 3.69 42.55 -14.61
CA ASP A 451 4.26 43.07 -13.36
C ASP A 451 5.79 43.18 -13.43
N SER A 452 6.31 44.36 -13.11
CA SER A 452 7.74 44.69 -13.02
C SER A 452 8.56 43.70 -12.18
N LYS A 453 7.95 43.06 -11.18
CA LYS A 453 8.55 42.08 -10.27
C LYS A 453 8.49 40.64 -10.79
N THR A 454 7.69 40.36 -11.82
CA THR A 454 7.61 39.02 -12.40
C THR A 454 8.90 38.67 -13.12
N ALA A 455 9.50 37.56 -12.68
CA ALA A 455 10.71 37.00 -13.27
C ALA A 455 10.34 35.99 -14.37
N TYR A 456 11.17 35.92 -15.41
CA TYR A 456 10.98 35.05 -16.59
C TYR A 456 12.12 34.04 -16.75
N ASN A 457 12.72 33.66 -15.62
CA ASN A 457 13.81 32.70 -15.59
C ASN A 457 13.26 31.30 -15.89
N ARG A 458 14.14 30.38 -16.29
CA ARG A 458 13.79 29.00 -16.63
C ARG A 458 12.85 28.31 -15.65
N HIS A 459 13.02 28.59 -14.36
CA HIS A 459 12.30 27.98 -13.26
C HIS A 459 11.26 28.90 -12.59
N SER A 460 10.91 30.03 -13.21
CA SER A 460 9.88 30.93 -12.68
C SER A 460 8.48 30.41 -13.00
N PHE A 461 7.52 30.61 -12.08
CA PHE A 461 6.11 30.27 -12.31
C PHE A 461 5.58 30.88 -13.62
N ALA A 462 5.91 32.14 -13.94
CA ALA A 462 5.49 32.80 -15.18
C ALA A 462 5.95 32.05 -16.45
N SER A 463 7.09 31.37 -16.40
CA SER A 463 7.58 30.59 -17.54
C SER A 463 6.86 29.23 -17.65
N PHE A 464 6.42 28.62 -16.54
CA PHE A 464 5.51 27.46 -16.59
C PHE A 464 4.13 27.86 -17.09
N LEU A 465 3.62 29.00 -16.63
CA LEU A 465 2.35 29.55 -17.05
C LEU A 465 2.30 29.81 -18.56
N LEU A 466 3.31 30.48 -19.12
CA LEU A 466 3.38 30.72 -20.56
C LEU A 466 3.49 29.44 -21.40
N ASP A 467 4.16 28.40 -20.89
CA ASP A 467 4.26 27.11 -21.60
C ASP A 467 2.92 26.41 -21.76
N GLU A 468 2.03 26.52 -20.76
CA GLU A 468 0.68 25.96 -20.85
C GLU A 468 -0.27 26.87 -21.63
N LEU A 469 -0.25 28.18 -21.38
CA LEU A 469 -1.16 29.14 -22.05
C LEU A 469 -0.96 29.19 -23.56
N ARG A 470 0.28 29.05 -24.05
CA ARG A 470 0.55 29.04 -25.50
C ARG A 470 -0.04 27.84 -26.24
N LYS A 471 -0.47 26.79 -25.52
CA LYS A 471 -1.12 25.61 -26.11
C LYS A 471 -2.60 25.86 -26.42
N ILE A 472 -3.16 26.98 -25.95
CA ILE A 472 -4.52 27.39 -26.24
C ILE A 472 -4.54 28.10 -27.59
N ASP A 473 -5.07 27.44 -28.60
CA ASP A 473 -5.18 27.97 -29.97
C ASP A 473 -6.05 29.24 -29.99
N GLY A 474 -5.66 30.22 -30.82
CA GLY A 474 -6.36 31.50 -30.93
C GLY A 474 -6.17 32.46 -29.75
N SER A 475 -5.56 32.04 -28.64
CA SER A 475 -5.33 32.91 -27.48
C SER A 475 -4.26 33.98 -27.75
N CYS A 476 -4.26 35.06 -26.95
CA CYS A 476 -3.24 36.11 -27.02
C CYS A 476 -1.82 35.64 -26.65
N TRP A 477 -1.69 34.46 -26.03
CA TRP A 477 -0.39 33.89 -25.62
C TRP A 477 0.20 32.91 -26.65
N SER A 478 -0.61 32.38 -27.58
CA SER A 478 -0.21 31.39 -28.59
C SER A 478 1.01 31.79 -29.43
N THR A 479 1.23 33.10 -29.64
CA THR A 479 2.34 33.63 -30.44
C THR A 479 3.61 33.95 -29.63
N ILE A 480 3.58 33.78 -28.31
CA ILE A 480 4.70 34.08 -27.40
C ILE A 480 5.60 32.84 -27.33
N ALA A 481 6.71 32.86 -28.08
CA ALA A 481 7.69 31.79 -28.08
C ALA A 481 8.94 32.16 -27.25
N PRO A 482 9.50 31.23 -26.46
CA PRO A 482 10.74 31.49 -25.75
C PRO A 482 11.94 31.45 -26.73
N PRO A 483 12.89 32.42 -26.68
CA PRO A 483 14.08 32.41 -27.53
C PRO A 483 15.03 31.23 -27.27
N LYS A 484 14.95 30.61 -26.09
CA LYS A 484 15.68 29.42 -25.69
C LYS A 484 14.76 28.58 -24.81
N GLU A 485 14.83 27.25 -24.90
CA GLU A 485 13.95 26.33 -24.16
C GLU A 485 13.73 26.74 -22.69
N GLY A 486 12.47 27.11 -22.40
CA GLY A 486 11.99 27.48 -21.06
C GLY A 486 12.38 28.88 -20.55
N ILE A 487 13.13 29.69 -21.31
CA ILE A 487 13.52 31.05 -20.90
C ILE A 487 12.81 32.07 -21.78
N TYR A 488 11.96 32.88 -21.17
CA TYR A 488 11.24 33.96 -21.85
C TYR A 488 11.94 35.30 -21.67
N ASP A 489 11.95 36.11 -22.73
CA ASP A 489 12.42 37.50 -22.64
C ASP A 489 11.26 38.39 -22.17
N LYS A 490 11.40 39.00 -21.00
CA LYS A 490 10.37 39.85 -20.38
C LYS A 490 9.89 40.97 -21.31
N ASN A 491 10.82 41.62 -22.00
CA ASN A 491 10.47 42.74 -22.88
C ASN A 491 9.70 42.25 -24.11
N GLN A 492 10.04 41.06 -24.63
CA GLN A 492 9.28 40.44 -25.71
C GLN A 492 7.87 40.05 -25.26
N VAL A 493 7.72 39.47 -24.06
CA VAL A 493 6.41 39.12 -23.51
C VAL A 493 5.54 40.38 -23.36
N ILE A 494 6.05 41.42 -22.70
CA ILE A 494 5.32 42.70 -22.51
C ILE A 494 4.97 43.33 -23.85
N LYS A 495 5.91 43.34 -24.81
CA LYS A 495 5.67 43.90 -26.15
C LYS A 495 4.57 43.15 -26.90
N ARG A 496 4.50 41.82 -26.76
CA ARG A 496 3.47 41.01 -27.43
C ARG A 496 2.09 41.23 -26.81
N LEU A 497 2.01 41.25 -25.48
CA LEU A 497 0.74 41.47 -24.78
C LEU A 497 0.18 42.88 -25.01
N SER A 498 1.04 43.90 -25.13
CA SER A 498 0.61 45.28 -25.41
C SER A 498 0.10 45.53 -26.83
N VAL A 499 0.54 44.74 -27.81
CA VAL A 499 0.01 44.83 -29.20
C VAL A 499 -1.39 44.23 -29.29
N SER A 500 -1.63 43.11 -28.60
CA SER A 500 -2.95 42.46 -28.60
C SER A 500 -4.06 43.33 -28.01
N SER A 501 -3.77 44.14 -26.98
CA SER A 501 -4.76 45.06 -26.39
C SER A 501 -5.16 46.22 -27.30
N GLY A 502 -4.33 46.56 -28.30
CA GLY A 502 -4.59 47.67 -29.24
C GLY A 502 -5.33 47.26 -30.52
N ASP A 503 -5.08 46.05 -31.03
CA ASP A 503 -5.59 45.61 -32.33
C ASP A 503 -6.88 44.76 -32.27
N LEU A 504 -7.20 44.14 -31.14
CA LEU A 504 -8.45 43.36 -30.98
C LEU A 504 -9.72 44.23 -31.02
N GLY A 505 -9.60 45.53 -30.74
CA GLY A 505 -10.72 46.48 -30.83
C GLY A 505 -11.17 46.83 -32.26
N ILE A 506 -10.38 46.52 -33.30
CA ILE A 506 -10.67 46.94 -34.68
C ILE A 506 -11.02 45.76 -35.61
N LEU A 507 -10.52 44.55 -35.34
CA LEU A 507 -10.77 43.40 -36.22
C LEU A 507 -11.93 42.49 -35.78
N GLY A 508 -12.39 42.56 -34.53
CA GLY A 508 -13.50 41.74 -34.00
C GLY A 508 -14.92 42.26 -34.29
N ARG A 509 -15.09 43.29 -35.13
CA ARG A 509 -16.41 43.84 -35.52
C ARG A 509 -16.74 43.69 -37.01
N ILE A 510 -15.95 42.93 -37.77
CA ILE A 510 -16.15 42.75 -39.23
C ILE A 510 -16.49 41.30 -39.62
N PHE A 511 -16.72 40.38 -38.65
CA PHE A 511 -17.27 39.06 -38.95
C PHE A 511 -18.47 38.74 -38.06
#